data_AF-A0A317G4E7-F1
#
_entry.id   AF-A0A317G4E7-F1
#
_cell.length_a   1.000
_cell.length_b   1.000
_cell.length_c   1.000
_cell.angle_alpha   90.00
_cell.angle_beta   90.00
_cell.angle_gamma   90.00
#
_symmetry.space_group_name_H-M   'P 1'
#
loop_
_entity.id
_entity.type
_entity.pdbx_description
1 polymer ?
#
loop_
_entity_poly.entity_id
_entity_poly.type
_entity_poly.pdbx_seq_one_letter_code
_entity_poly.pdbx_strand_id
1 'polypeptide(L)'
;MAIQFVSVRCPDCGAELSIENGREQAFCSYCGAKVLVHNDNEHIYRNIDEARIKEAENERILRLRELELEEKENSRSRKSLFIAYGVALGFVLIGALICIAEPLAGMWGIIIGGYIGLFTFIKSDEKKKKQKKYVSPNEAVITDSMIGCEEKNYNSVVMLFRGAGFTNVTAVPLNDLNILSQRKNGQVEAVTINGNGDFDEGDVYPREANILITYHSR
;
A
#
# COMPACT_ATOMS: atom_id res chain seq x y z
N MET A 1 32.24 -48.57 -26.61
CA MET A 1 32.24 -47.13 -26.26
C MET A 1 33.64 -46.62 -26.51
N ALA A 2 33.81 -45.57 -27.32
CA ALA A 2 35.13 -45.04 -27.64
C ALA A 2 35.60 -44.13 -26.50
N ILE A 3 36.76 -44.42 -25.93
CA ILE A 3 37.39 -43.62 -24.88
C ILE A 3 38.04 -42.41 -25.58
N GLN A 4 37.68 -41.19 -25.19
CA GLN A 4 38.29 -39.96 -25.70
C GLN A 4 39.37 -39.47 -24.74
N PHE A 5 40.52 -39.10 -25.28
CA PHE A 5 41.67 -38.59 -24.53
C PHE A 5 41.90 -37.11 -24.86
N VAL A 6 42.23 -36.32 -23.85
CA VAL A 6 42.64 -34.91 -24.00
C VAL A 6 44.14 -34.84 -23.73
N SER A 7 44.89 -34.19 -24.62
CA SER A 7 46.31 -33.93 -24.40
C SER A 7 46.49 -32.65 -23.58
N VAL A 8 47.22 -32.76 -22.47
CA VAL A 8 47.56 -31.66 -21.57
C VAL A 8 49.07 -31.70 -21.31
N ARG A 9 49.73 -30.54 -21.25
CA ARG A 9 51.16 -30.46 -20.93
C ARG A 9 51.37 -30.32 -19.43
N CYS A 10 52.32 -31.08 -18.89
CA CYS A 10 52.71 -30.97 -17.48
C CYS A 10 53.43 -29.64 -17.23
N PRO A 11 53.03 -28.84 -16.22
CA PRO A 11 53.68 -27.56 -15.90
C PRO A 11 55.11 -27.72 -15.38
N ASP A 12 55.43 -28.83 -14.69
CA ASP A 12 56.74 -29.02 -14.05
C ASP A 12 57.80 -29.63 -14.98
N CYS A 13 57.41 -30.54 -15.88
CA CYS A 13 58.36 -31.25 -16.75
C CYS A 13 58.15 -31.01 -18.25
N GLY A 14 57.07 -30.32 -18.64
CA GLY A 14 56.75 -30.02 -20.04
C GLY A 14 56.29 -31.24 -20.87
N ALA A 15 56.22 -32.44 -20.29
CA ALA A 15 55.78 -33.64 -20.99
C ALA A 15 54.30 -33.56 -21.38
N GLU A 16 53.96 -34.06 -22.57
CA GLU A 16 52.59 -34.18 -23.05
C GLU A 16 51.94 -35.44 -22.47
N LEU A 17 50.82 -35.27 -21.77
CA LEU A 17 50.06 -36.31 -21.08
C LEU A 17 48.69 -36.45 -21.74
N SER A 18 48.28 -37.68 -22.05
CA SER A 18 46.92 -37.99 -22.51
C SER A 18 46.06 -38.44 -21.33
N ILE A 19 45.10 -37.59 -20.93
CA ILE A 19 44.20 -37.85 -19.80
C ILE A 19 42.84 -38.29 -20.36
N GLU A 20 42.25 -39.34 -19.77
CA GLU A 20 40.89 -39.77 -20.11
C GLU A 20 39.87 -38.69 -19.72
N ASN A 21 38.96 -38.36 -20.65
CA ASN A 21 37.90 -37.38 -20.41
C ASN A 21 37.05 -37.77 -19.19
N GLY A 22 37.03 -36.90 -18.17
CA GLY A 22 36.19 -37.05 -16.95
C GLY A 22 36.95 -37.17 -15.63
N ARG A 23 38.29 -37.17 -15.61
CA ARG A 23 39.08 -37.13 -14.36
C ARG A 23 39.51 -35.70 -14.04
N GLU A 24 39.09 -35.19 -12.88
CA GLU A 24 39.45 -33.83 -12.39
C GLU A 24 40.92 -33.72 -11.96
N GLN A 25 41.57 -34.85 -11.69
CA GLN A 25 42.93 -34.89 -11.16
C GLN A 25 43.70 -36.05 -11.83
N ALA A 26 44.91 -35.78 -12.30
CA ALA A 26 45.81 -36.77 -12.88
C ALA A 26 47.22 -36.60 -12.33
N PHE A 27 48.00 -37.67 -12.27
CA PHE A 27 49.42 -37.61 -11.92
C PHE A 27 50.25 -37.75 -13.19
N CYS A 28 51.30 -36.93 -13.32
CA CYS A 28 52.22 -37.04 -14.44
C CYS A 28 53.05 -38.33 -14.31
N SER A 29 52.99 -39.20 -15.33
CA SER A 29 53.76 -40.46 -15.37
C SER A 29 55.28 -40.25 -15.41
N TYR A 30 55.75 -39.05 -15.77
CA TYR A 30 57.18 -38.75 -15.94
C TYR A 30 57.81 -38.11 -14.69
N CYS A 31 57.14 -37.16 -14.04
CA CYS A 31 57.68 -36.46 -12.87
C CYS A 31 56.91 -36.68 -11.57
N GLY A 32 55.77 -37.40 -11.60
CA GLY A 32 54.93 -37.63 -10.43
C GLY A 32 54.12 -36.41 -9.97
N ALA A 33 54.25 -35.26 -10.64
CA ALA A 33 53.50 -34.05 -10.29
C ALA A 33 51.99 -34.25 -10.44
N LYS A 34 51.23 -33.73 -9.48
CA LYS A 34 49.76 -33.75 -9.50
C LYS A 34 49.25 -32.61 -10.38
N VAL A 35 48.61 -32.97 -11.49
CA VAL A 35 48.00 -32.04 -12.44
C VAL A 35 46.49 -32.00 -12.19
N LEU A 36 45.98 -30.84 -11.82
CA LEU A 36 44.54 -30.59 -11.67
C LEU A 36 43.99 -30.14 -13.03
N VAL A 37 43.05 -30.89 -13.58
CA VAL A 37 42.37 -30.57 -14.84
C VAL A 37 41.05 -29.91 -14.47
N HIS A 38 41.09 -28.59 -14.27
CA HIS A 38 39.86 -27.81 -14.15
C HIS A 38 39.35 -27.48 -15.54
N ASN A 39 38.06 -27.75 -15.77
CA ASN A 39 37.38 -27.33 -16.98
C ASN A 39 37.14 -25.81 -16.87
N ASP A 40 38.05 -25.01 -17.43
CA ASP A 40 37.99 -23.53 -17.39
C ASP A 40 36.75 -22.95 -18.12
N ASN A 41 35.90 -23.81 -18.72
CA ASN A 41 34.74 -23.39 -19.51
C ASN A 41 33.42 -23.33 -18.72
N GLU A 42 33.41 -23.52 -17.40
CA GLU A 42 32.20 -23.31 -16.59
C GLU A 42 32.00 -21.82 -16.28
N HIS A 43 31.49 -21.08 -17.26
CA HIS A 43 30.99 -19.73 -17.04
C HIS A 43 29.63 -19.80 -16.34
N ILE A 44 29.58 -19.42 -15.05
CA ILE A 44 28.32 -19.20 -14.34
C ILE A 44 27.71 -17.89 -14.88
N TYR A 45 26.89 -18.00 -15.92
CA TYR A 45 26.09 -16.87 -16.42
C TYR A 45 24.93 -16.63 -15.46
N ARG A 46 25.03 -15.64 -14.58
CA ARG A 46 23.88 -15.14 -13.83
C ARG A 46 23.06 -14.24 -14.73
N ASN A 47 22.02 -14.78 -15.37
CA ASN A 47 21.06 -13.97 -16.11
C ASN A 47 20.30 -13.09 -15.10
N ILE A 48 20.67 -11.81 -15.03
CA ILE A 48 19.99 -10.82 -14.21
C ILE A 48 18.91 -10.21 -15.09
N ASP A 49 17.64 -10.46 -14.76
CA ASP A 49 16.53 -9.81 -15.45
C ASP A 49 16.58 -8.30 -15.22
N GLU A 50 17.10 -7.57 -16.22
CA GLU A 50 17.14 -6.11 -16.21
C GLU A 50 15.74 -5.49 -16.06
N ALA A 51 14.71 -6.19 -16.57
CA ALA A 51 13.32 -5.78 -16.44
C ALA A 51 12.91 -5.66 -14.96
N ARG A 52 13.22 -6.66 -14.14
CA ARG A 52 12.85 -6.69 -12.72
C ARG A 52 13.56 -5.61 -11.91
N ILE A 53 14.81 -5.30 -12.26
CA ILE A 53 15.57 -4.23 -11.59
C ILE A 53 14.97 -2.86 -11.95
N LYS A 54 14.65 -2.62 -13.22
CA LYS A 54 14.03 -1.37 -13.68
C LYS A 54 12.64 -1.15 -13.08
N GLU A 55 11.86 -2.21 -12.93
CA GLU A 55 10.55 -2.15 -12.26
C GLU A 55 10.70 -1.70 -10.80
N ALA A 56 11.62 -2.31 -10.04
CA ALA A 56 11.87 -1.96 -8.65
C ALA A 56 12.40 -0.52 -8.48
N GLU A 57 13.23 -0.04 -9.42
CA GLU A 57 13.68 1.35 -9.43
C GLU A 57 12.55 2.33 -9.76
N ASN A 58 11.75 2.03 -10.78
CA ASN A 58 10.59 2.85 -11.17
C ASN A 58 9.57 2.96 -10.03
N GLU A 59 9.28 1.86 -9.33
CA GLU A 59 8.37 1.86 -8.18
C GLU A 59 8.87 2.79 -7.07
N ARG A 60 10.17 2.76 -6.77
CA ARG A 60 10.78 3.68 -5.78
C ARG A 60 10.69 5.14 -6.22
N ILE A 61 10.94 5.42 -7.50
CA ILE A 61 10.85 6.77 -8.06
C ILE A 61 9.42 7.31 -7.99
N LEU A 62 8.42 6.50 -8.36
CA LEU A 62 7.01 6.87 -8.27
C LEU A 62 6.62 7.18 -6.82
N ARG A 63 7.01 6.33 -5.88
CA ARG A 63 6.75 6.53 -4.44
C ARG A 63 7.35 7.83 -3.91
N LEU A 64 8.58 8.16 -4.28
CA LEU A 64 9.22 9.43 -3.90
C LEU A 64 8.46 10.63 -4.49
N ARG A 65 8.06 10.56 -5.76
CA ARG A 65 7.30 11.63 -6.43
C ARG A 65 5.95 11.89 -5.78
N GLU A 66 5.25 10.85 -5.35
CA GLU A 66 3.96 11.00 -4.70
C GLU A 66 4.09 11.60 -3.29
N LEU A 67 5.08 11.17 -2.50
CA LEU A 67 5.37 11.79 -1.21
C LEU A 67 5.70 13.28 -1.36
N GLU A 68 6.47 13.66 -2.39
CA GLU A 68 6.74 15.07 -2.71
C GLU A 68 5.46 15.84 -3.07
N LEU A 69 4.52 15.21 -3.78
CA LEU A 69 3.24 15.82 -4.14
C LEU A 69 2.34 15.97 -2.91
N GLU A 70 2.27 14.96 -2.05
CA GLU A 70 1.52 14.97 -0.80
C GLU A 70 2.04 16.06 0.14
N GLU A 71 3.37 16.20 0.28
CA GLU A 71 3.97 17.27 1.07
C GLU A 71 3.65 18.66 0.50
N LYS A 72 3.71 18.81 -0.84
CA LYS A 72 3.32 20.06 -1.51
C LYS A 72 1.85 20.39 -1.30
N GLU A 73 0.96 19.41 -1.40
CA GLU A 73 -0.47 19.61 -1.20
C GLU A 73 -0.78 19.94 0.26
N ASN A 74 -0.17 19.22 1.21
CA ASN A 74 -0.32 19.47 2.64
C ASN A 74 0.22 20.87 3.02
N SER A 75 1.35 21.27 2.45
CA SER A 75 1.90 22.62 2.65
C SER A 75 0.99 23.71 2.07
N ARG A 76 0.39 23.48 0.89
CA ARG A 76 -0.57 24.40 0.25
C ARG A 76 -1.87 24.49 1.05
N SER A 77 -2.37 23.36 1.53
CA SER A 77 -3.56 23.27 2.38
C SER A 77 -3.33 24.04 3.69
N ARG A 78 -2.19 23.84 4.35
CA ARG A 78 -1.80 24.56 5.58
C ARG A 78 -1.70 26.06 5.34
N LYS A 79 -1.05 26.51 4.25
CA LYS A 79 -0.99 27.94 3.87
C LYS A 79 -2.39 28.52 3.64
N SER A 80 -3.25 27.81 2.92
CA SER A 80 -4.63 28.24 2.67
C SER A 80 -5.47 28.35 3.95
N LEU A 81 -5.25 27.44 4.90
CA LEU A 81 -5.90 27.46 6.21
C LEU A 81 -5.45 28.67 7.03
N PHE A 82 -4.14 28.96 7.07
CA PHE A 82 -3.60 30.13 7.75
C PHE A 82 -4.17 31.44 7.19
N ILE A 83 -4.28 31.56 5.85
CA ILE A 83 -4.88 32.72 5.21
C ILE A 83 -6.35 32.88 5.61
N ALA A 84 -7.12 31.78 5.60
CA ALA A 84 -8.54 31.81 5.95
C ALA A 84 -8.78 32.20 7.42
N TYR A 85 -7.99 31.66 8.36
CA TYR A 85 -8.04 32.10 9.77
C TYR A 85 -7.63 33.56 9.94
N GLY A 86 -6.66 34.04 9.17
CA GLY A 86 -6.29 35.46 9.15
C GLY A 86 -7.46 36.36 8.75
N VAL A 87 -8.25 35.98 7.73
CA VAL A 87 -9.45 36.71 7.31
C VAL A 87 -10.52 36.70 8.41
N ALA A 88 -10.81 35.54 9.01
CA ALA A 88 -11.79 35.42 10.10
C ALA A 88 -11.40 36.31 11.29
N LEU A 89 -10.12 36.28 11.70
CA LEU A 89 -9.60 37.10 12.79
C LEU A 89 -9.69 38.60 12.46
N GLY A 90 -9.47 38.98 11.21
CA GLY A 90 -9.67 40.35 10.74
C GLY A 90 -11.10 40.85 10.94
N PHE A 91 -12.11 40.06 10.57
CA PHE A 91 -13.53 40.42 10.79
C PHE A 91 -13.88 40.57 12.27
N VAL A 92 -13.33 39.71 13.12
CA VAL A 92 -13.54 39.79 14.58
C VAL A 92 -12.91 41.07 15.15
N LEU A 93 -11.67 41.40 14.76
CA LEU A 93 -11.00 42.62 15.23
C LEU A 93 -11.69 43.90 14.76
N ILE A 94 -12.13 43.93 13.49
CA ILE A 94 -12.87 45.07 12.94
C ILE A 94 -14.23 45.21 13.63
N GLY A 95 -14.95 44.11 13.85
CA GLY A 95 -16.22 44.10 14.59
C GLY A 95 -16.06 44.59 16.04
N ALA A 96 -14.98 44.17 16.72
CA ALA A 96 -14.66 44.62 18.08
C ALA A 96 -14.33 46.12 18.15
N LEU A 97 -13.66 46.68 17.13
CA LEU A 97 -13.43 48.12 17.04
C LEU A 97 -14.72 48.91 16.82
N ILE A 98 -15.61 48.42 15.95
CA ILE A 98 -16.91 49.07 15.67
C ILE A 98 -17.86 48.99 16.87
N CYS A 99 -17.77 47.93 17.69
CA CYS A 99 -18.53 47.78 18.93
C CYS A 99 -18.35 48.95 19.92
N ILE A 100 -17.24 49.69 19.84
CA ILE A 100 -16.97 50.86 20.69
C ILE A 100 -17.91 52.03 20.34
N ALA A 101 -18.29 52.17 19.08
CA ALA A 101 -19.15 53.26 18.60
C ALA A 101 -20.62 52.84 18.46
N GLU A 102 -20.87 51.69 17.82
CA GLU A 102 -22.21 51.17 17.56
C GLU A 102 -22.28 49.69 17.98
N PRO A 103 -22.89 49.38 19.13
CA PRO A 103 -22.85 48.03 19.70
C PRO A 103 -23.60 47.02 18.81
N LEU A 104 -24.67 47.43 18.15
CA LEU A 104 -25.47 46.54 17.30
C LEU A 104 -24.70 46.15 16.03
N ALA A 105 -24.04 47.12 15.38
CA ALA A 105 -23.25 46.89 14.16
C ALA A 105 -21.99 46.05 14.44
N GLY A 106 -21.28 46.33 15.54
CA GLY A 106 -20.08 45.57 15.91
C GLY A 106 -20.37 44.11 16.24
N MET A 107 -21.52 43.81 16.88
CA MET A 107 -21.94 42.44 17.20
C MET A 107 -22.13 41.58 15.94
N TRP A 108 -22.70 42.14 14.86
CA TRP A 108 -22.79 41.42 13.59
C TRP A 108 -21.42 41.07 13.00
N GLY A 109 -20.44 41.97 13.12
CA GLY A 109 -19.06 41.72 12.67
C GLY A 109 -18.38 40.56 13.41
N ILE A 110 -18.57 40.48 14.73
CA ILE A 110 -18.04 39.38 15.57
C ILE A 110 -18.72 38.07 15.22
N ILE A 111 -20.05 38.07 15.04
CA ILE A 111 -20.82 36.88 14.67
C ILE A 111 -20.38 36.35 13.31
N ILE A 112 -20.25 37.23 12.30
CA ILE A 112 -19.80 36.85 10.95
C ILE A 112 -18.38 36.27 10.99
N GLY A 113 -17.45 36.93 11.70
CA GLY A 113 -16.09 36.41 11.89
C GLY A 113 -16.06 35.05 12.58
N GLY A 114 -16.90 34.85 13.59
CA GLY A 114 -17.07 33.57 14.29
C GLY A 114 -17.61 32.46 13.39
N TYR A 115 -18.65 32.74 12.59
CA TYR A 115 -19.19 31.76 11.63
C TYR A 115 -18.18 31.38 10.55
N ILE A 116 -17.41 32.34 10.03
CA ILE A 116 -16.34 32.06 9.06
C ILE A 116 -15.27 31.17 9.71
N GLY A 117 -14.86 31.46 10.95
CA GLY A 117 -13.90 30.65 11.69
C GLY A 117 -14.41 29.22 11.98
N LEU A 118 -15.68 29.06 12.34
CA LEU A 118 -16.27 27.74 12.58
C LEU A 118 -16.36 26.93 11.29
N PHE A 119 -16.77 27.57 10.18
CA PHE A 119 -16.85 26.92 8.88
C PHE A 119 -15.46 26.49 8.36
N THR A 120 -14.43 27.30 8.56
CA THR A 120 -13.05 26.93 8.17
C THR A 120 -12.49 25.81 9.05
N PHE A 121 -12.86 25.74 10.33
CA PHE A 121 -12.50 24.65 11.23
C PHE A 121 -13.09 23.32 10.76
N ILE A 122 -14.41 23.27 10.49
CA ILE A 122 -15.09 22.06 10.01
C ILE A 122 -14.44 21.56 8.71
N LYS A 123 -14.22 22.46 7.75
CA LYS A 123 -13.61 22.11 6.46
C LYS A 123 -12.15 21.66 6.59
N SER A 124 -11.42 22.13 7.61
CA SER A 124 -10.08 21.67 7.91
C SER A 124 -10.06 20.21 8.35
N ASP A 125 -11.08 19.78 9.08
CA ASP A 125 -11.16 18.45 9.65
C ASP A 125 -11.52 17.42 8.56
N GLU A 126 -12.48 17.75 7.69
CA GLU A 126 -12.83 16.93 6.52
C GLU A 126 -11.62 16.72 5.58
N LYS A 127 -10.77 17.75 5.40
CA LYS A 127 -9.57 17.62 4.56
C LYS A 127 -8.52 16.68 5.13
N LYS A 128 -8.43 16.52 6.47
CA LYS A 128 -7.49 15.57 7.07
C LYS A 128 -7.89 14.13 6.76
N LYS A 129 -9.19 13.84 6.68
CA LYS A 129 -9.71 12.52 6.35
C LYS A 129 -9.47 12.09 4.89
N LYS A 130 -9.42 13.05 3.95
CA LYS A 130 -9.35 12.76 2.50
C LYS A 130 -7.93 12.62 1.91
N GLN A 131 -6.86 12.60 2.70
CA GLN A 131 -5.51 12.42 2.14
C GLN A 131 -5.39 10.99 1.59
N LYS A 132 -5.51 10.87 0.26
CA LYS A 132 -5.35 9.61 -0.46
C LYS A 132 -3.91 9.14 -0.31
N LYS A 133 -3.72 8.07 0.46
CA LYS A 133 -2.43 7.43 0.71
C LYS A 133 -2.04 6.55 -0.48
N TYR A 134 -0.76 6.54 -0.83
CA TYR A 134 -0.21 5.60 -1.82
C TYR A 134 -0.57 4.16 -1.45
N VAL A 135 -1.13 3.44 -2.41
CA VAL A 135 -1.62 2.07 -2.24
C VAL A 135 -0.57 1.16 -2.85
N SER A 136 0.10 0.37 -2.02
CA SER A 136 1.02 -0.65 -2.53
C SER A 136 0.24 -1.66 -3.39
N PRO A 137 0.87 -2.32 -4.40
CA PRO A 137 0.20 -3.36 -5.18
C PRO A 137 -0.42 -4.50 -4.34
N ASN A 138 0.02 -4.70 -3.09
CA ASN A 138 -0.52 -5.70 -2.18
C ASN A 138 -1.54 -5.15 -1.15
N GLU A 139 -1.94 -3.90 -1.29
CA GLU A 139 -2.92 -3.23 -0.43
C GLU A 139 -4.21 -2.96 -1.24
N ALA A 140 -5.30 -2.72 -0.51
CA ALA A 140 -6.61 -2.38 -1.05
C ALA A 140 -7.16 -1.16 -0.28
N VAL A 141 -7.83 -0.27 -1.02
CA VAL A 141 -8.43 0.95 -0.46
C VAL A 141 -9.90 0.75 -0.21
N ILE A 142 -10.39 1.26 0.91
CA ILE A 142 -11.81 1.35 1.19
C ILE A 142 -12.44 2.43 0.31
N THR A 143 -13.43 2.01 -0.47
CA THR A 143 -14.22 2.88 -1.34
C THR A 143 -15.53 3.26 -0.67
N ASP A 144 -16.12 4.38 -1.06
CA ASP A 144 -17.39 4.89 -0.51
C ASP A 144 -18.51 3.83 -0.51
N SER A 145 -18.55 2.96 -1.52
CA SER A 145 -19.54 1.89 -1.64
C SER A 145 -19.45 0.81 -0.55
N MET A 146 -18.29 0.69 0.13
CA MET A 146 -18.02 -0.24 1.22
C MET A 146 -18.45 0.33 2.58
N ILE A 147 -18.69 1.63 2.65
CA ILE A 147 -19.20 2.32 3.83
C ILE A 147 -20.72 2.21 3.83
N GLY A 148 -21.32 2.06 5.02
CA GLY A 148 -22.78 1.93 5.13
C GLY A 148 -23.32 0.73 4.35
N CYS A 149 -22.72 -0.44 4.55
CA CYS A 149 -23.20 -1.69 3.97
C CYS A 149 -24.37 -2.31 4.76
N GLU A 150 -24.77 -1.67 5.86
CA GLU A 150 -25.94 -2.03 6.67
C GLU A 150 -27.17 -2.15 5.76
N GLU A 151 -27.98 -3.19 5.98
CA GLU A 151 -29.20 -3.50 5.20
C GLU A 151 -29.00 -4.02 3.75
N LYS A 152 -27.78 -4.00 3.21
CA LYS A 152 -27.49 -4.60 1.89
C LYS A 152 -27.42 -6.12 1.98
N ASN A 153 -27.62 -6.79 0.85
CA ASN A 153 -27.48 -8.25 0.78
C ASN A 153 -26.02 -8.65 1.02
N TYR A 154 -25.78 -9.61 1.92
CA TYR A 154 -24.43 -10.03 2.29
C TYR A 154 -23.63 -10.56 1.08
N ASN A 155 -24.25 -11.23 0.10
CA ASN A 155 -23.53 -11.71 -1.08
C ASN A 155 -22.99 -10.55 -1.93
N SER A 156 -23.77 -9.47 -2.08
CA SER A 156 -23.33 -8.29 -2.81
C SER A 156 -22.15 -7.62 -2.12
N VAL A 157 -22.20 -7.53 -0.78
CA VAL A 157 -21.12 -6.96 0.03
C VAL A 157 -19.85 -7.83 -0.04
N VAL A 158 -19.98 -9.15 0.05
CA VAL A 158 -18.85 -10.08 -0.14
C VAL A 158 -18.20 -9.90 -1.51
N MET A 159 -19.01 -9.79 -2.56
CA MET A 159 -18.51 -9.57 -3.93
C MET A 159 -17.84 -8.20 -4.08
N LEU A 160 -18.35 -7.17 -3.39
CA LEU A 160 -17.74 -5.84 -3.38
C LEU A 160 -16.32 -5.87 -2.77
N PHE A 161 -16.15 -6.49 -1.60
CA PHE A 161 -14.84 -6.62 -0.96
C PHE A 161 -13.88 -7.49 -1.77
N ARG A 162 -14.34 -8.61 -2.33
CA ARG A 162 -13.51 -9.43 -3.22
C ARG A 162 -13.12 -8.70 -4.51
N GLY A 163 -14.04 -7.95 -5.10
CA GLY A 163 -13.81 -7.16 -6.31
C GLY A 163 -12.78 -6.05 -6.12
N ALA A 164 -12.65 -5.54 -4.90
CA ALA A 164 -11.61 -4.57 -4.54
C ALA A 164 -10.23 -5.19 -4.25
N GLY A 165 -10.13 -6.52 -4.23
CA GLY A 165 -8.87 -7.24 -4.09
C GLY A 165 -8.61 -7.88 -2.73
N PHE A 166 -9.57 -7.85 -1.79
CA PHE A 166 -9.46 -8.57 -0.53
C PHE A 166 -9.58 -10.09 -0.74
N THR A 167 -8.61 -10.84 -0.24
CA THR A 167 -8.56 -12.30 -0.41
C THR A 167 -9.27 -13.04 0.72
N ASN A 168 -9.26 -12.47 1.93
CA ASN A 168 -9.81 -13.08 3.13
C ASN A 168 -11.14 -12.43 3.55
N VAL A 169 -12.23 -12.83 2.90
CA VAL A 169 -13.59 -12.33 3.19
C VAL A 169 -14.47 -13.46 3.71
N THR A 170 -14.90 -13.34 4.95
CA THR A 170 -15.74 -14.30 5.67
C THR A 170 -17.11 -13.70 5.98
N ALA A 171 -18.16 -14.51 5.87
CA ALA A 171 -19.53 -14.12 6.20
C ALA A 171 -20.09 -15.06 7.27
N VAL A 172 -20.54 -14.50 8.39
CA VAL A 172 -21.03 -15.25 9.55
C VAL A 172 -22.50 -14.92 9.82
N PRO A 173 -23.39 -15.94 9.85
CA PRO A 173 -24.79 -15.75 10.19
C PRO A 173 -24.99 -15.51 11.69
N LEU A 174 -25.86 -14.57 12.05
CA LEU A 174 -26.19 -14.25 13.45
C LEU A 174 -27.34 -15.10 14.04
N ASN A 175 -28.13 -15.76 13.20
CA ASN A 175 -29.27 -16.61 13.61
C ASN A 175 -30.21 -15.93 14.62
N ASP A 176 -30.48 -14.65 14.40
CA ASP A 176 -31.19 -13.75 15.32
C ASP A 176 -32.62 -13.42 14.85
N LEU A 177 -33.05 -14.00 13.73
CA LEU A 177 -34.33 -13.67 13.11
C LEU A 177 -35.51 -14.43 13.71
N ASN A 178 -36.52 -13.66 14.11
CA ASN A 178 -37.83 -14.15 14.53
C ASN A 178 -38.86 -13.95 13.41
N ILE A 179 -40.07 -14.52 13.58
CA ILE A 179 -41.18 -14.41 12.61
C ILE A 179 -41.49 -12.97 12.20
N LEU A 180 -41.29 -11.99 13.10
CA LEU A 180 -41.50 -10.57 12.86
C LEU A 180 -40.37 -9.88 12.07
N SER A 181 -39.13 -10.38 12.14
CA SER A 181 -37.95 -9.78 11.49
C SER A 181 -37.51 -10.50 10.22
N GLN A 182 -38.33 -11.43 9.69
CA GLN A 182 -38.00 -12.26 8.53
C GLN A 182 -37.62 -11.47 7.27
N ARG A 183 -38.08 -10.23 7.11
CA ARG A 183 -37.72 -9.35 5.98
C ARG A 183 -36.24 -8.95 5.98
N LYS A 184 -35.56 -9.04 7.12
CA LYS A 184 -34.12 -8.77 7.27
C LYS A 184 -33.23 -9.95 6.92
N ASN A 185 -33.80 -11.10 6.54
CA ASN A 185 -33.01 -12.30 6.22
C ASN A 185 -32.03 -12.05 5.06
N GLY A 186 -30.75 -12.27 5.33
CA GLY A 186 -29.65 -12.03 4.41
C GLY A 186 -29.16 -10.56 4.33
N GLN A 187 -29.63 -9.68 5.22
CA GLN A 187 -29.10 -8.33 5.34
C GLN A 187 -27.87 -8.28 6.25
N VAL A 188 -26.88 -7.47 5.88
CA VAL A 188 -25.67 -7.23 6.68
C VAL A 188 -26.02 -6.39 7.90
N GLU A 189 -25.54 -6.82 9.07
CA GLU A 189 -25.62 -6.09 10.34
C GLU A 189 -24.37 -5.21 10.49
N ALA A 190 -23.18 -5.81 10.42
CA ALA A 190 -21.92 -5.11 10.56
C ALA A 190 -20.81 -5.74 9.73
N VAL A 191 -19.88 -4.90 9.27
CA VAL A 191 -18.63 -5.31 8.63
C VAL A 191 -17.48 -4.87 9.51
N THR A 192 -16.53 -5.78 9.74
CA THR A 192 -15.30 -5.47 10.49
C THR A 192 -14.08 -5.89 9.68
N ILE A 193 -13.02 -5.09 9.78
CA ILE A 193 -11.73 -5.33 9.14
C ILE A 193 -10.70 -5.53 10.24
N ASN A 194 -10.11 -6.73 10.32
CA ASN A 194 -9.22 -7.14 11.41
C ASN A 194 -9.82 -6.95 12.81
N GLY A 195 -11.15 -7.10 12.93
CA GLY A 195 -11.88 -6.92 14.19
C GLY A 195 -12.21 -5.47 14.55
N ASN A 196 -11.85 -4.49 13.72
CA ASN A 196 -12.29 -3.10 13.90
C ASN A 196 -13.46 -2.78 12.95
N GLY A 197 -14.52 -2.18 13.49
CA GLY A 197 -15.68 -1.70 12.72
C GLY A 197 -15.58 -0.23 12.30
N ASP A 198 -14.64 0.51 12.89
CA ASP A 198 -14.44 1.93 12.61
C ASP A 198 -13.44 2.09 11.46
N PHE A 199 -13.94 2.34 10.25
CA PHE A 199 -13.14 2.65 9.07
C PHE A 199 -13.81 3.74 8.21
N ASP A 200 -12.98 4.61 7.64
CA ASP A 200 -13.41 5.75 6.82
C ASP A 200 -13.06 5.53 5.33
N GLU A 201 -13.66 6.33 4.44
CA GLU A 201 -13.34 6.31 3.01
C GLU A 201 -11.87 6.69 2.78
N GLY A 202 -11.15 5.88 2.00
CA GLY A 202 -9.74 6.13 1.69
C GLY A 202 -8.76 5.43 2.64
N ASP A 203 -9.24 4.73 3.67
CA ASP A 203 -8.39 3.88 4.49
C ASP A 203 -7.76 2.75 3.67
N VAL A 204 -6.50 2.43 3.97
CA VAL A 204 -5.71 1.44 3.23
C VAL A 204 -5.43 0.24 4.13
N TYR A 205 -5.80 -0.94 3.65
CA TYR A 205 -5.60 -2.21 4.35
C TYR A 205 -4.83 -3.21 3.47
N PRO A 206 -4.04 -4.12 4.05
CA PRO A 206 -3.44 -5.21 3.28
C PRO A 206 -4.54 -6.09 2.68
N ARG A 207 -4.32 -6.63 1.48
CA ARG A 207 -5.31 -7.52 0.80
C ARG A 207 -5.64 -8.78 1.60
N GLU A 208 -4.73 -9.19 2.46
CA GLU A 208 -4.86 -10.35 3.35
C GLU A 208 -5.63 -10.03 4.65
N ALA A 209 -6.02 -8.77 4.87
CA ALA A 209 -6.81 -8.37 6.03
C ALA A 209 -8.08 -9.22 6.15
N ASN A 210 -8.39 -9.65 7.37
CA ASN A 210 -9.56 -10.48 7.63
C ASN A 210 -10.80 -9.58 7.65
N ILE A 211 -11.64 -9.73 6.63
CA ILE A 211 -12.93 -9.06 6.55
C ILE A 211 -13.99 -10.02 7.06
N LEU A 212 -14.63 -9.63 8.16
CA LEU A 212 -15.72 -10.36 8.78
C LEU A 212 -17.02 -9.59 8.57
N ILE A 213 -17.93 -10.19 7.80
CA ILE A 213 -19.26 -9.67 7.53
C ILE A 213 -20.25 -10.47 8.38
N THR A 214 -20.95 -9.81 9.27
CA THR A 214 -22.03 -10.41 10.06
C THR A 214 -23.37 -10.08 9.41
N TYR A 215 -24.24 -11.07 9.27
CA TYR A 215 -25.53 -10.89 8.62
C TYR A 215 -26.65 -11.60 9.36
N HIS A 216 -27.85 -11.08 9.24
CA HIS A 216 -29.03 -11.68 9.84
C HIS A 216 -29.42 -12.96 9.10
N SER A 217 -29.59 -14.03 9.85
CA SER A 217 -30.02 -15.34 9.35
C SER A 217 -31.09 -15.92 10.26
N ARG A 218 -31.83 -16.90 9.75
CA ARG A 218 -32.80 -17.68 10.50
C ARG A 218 -32.15 -18.88 11.17
#